data_AF-A0A1V6PWF4-F1
#
_entry.id   AF-A0A1V6PWF4-F1
#
_cell.length_a   1.000
_cell.length_b   1.000
_cell.length_c   1.000
_cell.angle_alpha   90.00
_cell.angle_beta   90.00
_cell.angle_gamma   90.00
#
_symmetry.space_group_name_H-M   'P 1'
#
loop_
_entity.id
_entity.type
_entity.pdbx_description
1 polymer ?
#
loop_
_entity_poly.entity_id
_entity_poly.type
_entity_poly.pdbx_seq_one_letter_code
_entity_poly.pdbx_strand_id
1 'polypeptide(L)'
;MEELDQILERFTDPSTGSLHGAVFIAIDRSGKTIYNGSAGKATFDTQNTSVVNQHSLCWIASMTKLATAVAVMQLVERGTVSLDDDAREIVPELRDIEVFIDGHGI
;
A
#
# COMPACT_ATOMS: atom_id res chain seq x y z
N MET A 1 -6.06 20.34 -10.03
CA MET A 1 -5.47 20.54 -8.69
C MET A 1 -6.58 20.86 -7.72
N GLU A 2 -7.31 21.96 -7.93
CA GLU A 2 -8.46 22.37 -7.11
C GLU A 2 -9.55 21.27 -6.95
N GLU A 3 -9.84 20.52 -8.02
CA GLU A 3 -10.76 19.36 -7.94
C GLU A 3 -10.25 18.25 -7.01
N LEU A 4 -8.94 17.97 -7.00
CA LEU A 4 -8.35 16.97 -6.10
C LEU A 4 -8.38 17.45 -4.65
N ASP A 5 -8.13 18.73 -4.41
CA ASP A 5 -8.24 19.34 -3.09
C ASP A 5 -9.69 19.25 -2.58
N GLN A 6 -10.67 19.57 -3.43
CA GLN A 6 -12.09 19.43 -3.10
C GLN A 6 -12.50 17.98 -2.79
N ILE A 7 -11.94 16.99 -3.49
CA ILE A 7 -12.18 15.57 -3.19
C ILE A 7 -11.61 15.23 -1.81
N LEU A 8 -10.36 15.62 -1.52
CA LEU A 8 -9.75 15.37 -0.22
C LEU A 8 -10.54 16.02 0.91
N GLU A 9 -10.89 17.30 0.78
CA GLU A 9 -11.72 18.04 1.75
C GLU A 9 -13.08 17.38 1.96
N ARG A 10 -13.80 17.06 0.87
CA ARG A 10 -15.13 16.45 0.94
C ARG A 10 -15.13 15.12 1.69
N PHE A 11 -14.18 14.23 1.39
CA PHE A 11 -14.15 12.91 2.02
C PHE A 11 -13.52 12.91 3.42
N THR A 12 -12.85 14.00 3.81
CA THR A 12 -12.28 14.19 5.14
C THR A 12 -13.06 15.18 6.01
N ASP A 13 -14.22 15.65 5.54
CA ASP A 13 -15.10 16.51 6.32
C ASP A 13 -15.48 15.83 7.64
N PRO A 14 -15.28 16.48 8.82
CA PRO A 14 -15.51 15.83 10.11
C PRO A 14 -16.95 15.43 10.38
N SER A 15 -17.92 16.01 9.66
CA SER A 15 -19.35 15.81 9.89
C SER A 15 -20.01 14.87 8.87
N THR A 16 -19.48 14.82 7.65
CA THR A 16 -20.10 14.13 6.51
C THR A 16 -19.15 13.21 5.75
N GLY A 17 -17.83 13.34 5.97
CA GLY A 17 -16.79 12.56 5.33
C GLY A 17 -16.72 11.12 5.82
N SER A 18 -16.11 10.25 5.01
CA SER A 18 -15.91 8.83 5.33
C SER A 18 -14.49 8.53 5.81
N LEU A 19 -13.57 9.49 5.73
CA LEU A 19 -12.16 9.36 6.09
C LEU A 19 -11.81 10.40 7.16
N HIS A 20 -10.89 10.07 8.06
CA HIS A 20 -10.40 11.03 9.06
C HIS A 20 -9.41 12.01 8.47
N GLY A 21 -8.51 11.47 7.66
CA GLY A 21 -7.49 12.22 6.96
C GLY A 21 -7.01 11.42 5.77
N ALA A 22 -6.58 12.13 4.74
CA ALA A 22 -6.06 11.55 3.51
C ALA A 22 -4.88 12.36 3.00
N VAL A 23 -3.96 11.68 2.33
CA VAL A 23 -2.82 12.28 1.64
C VAL A 23 -2.79 11.69 0.23
N PHE A 24 -2.65 12.54 -0.78
CA PHE A 24 -2.51 12.11 -2.17
C PHE A 24 -1.31 12.81 -2.81
N ILE A 25 -0.44 12.03 -3.43
CA ILE A 25 0.80 12.51 -4.05
C ILE A 25 0.91 11.87 -5.43
N ALA A 26 1.13 12.69 -6.45
CA ALA A 26 1.40 12.26 -7.81
C ALA A 26 2.72 12.87 -8.28
N ILE A 27 3.62 12.02 -8.79
CA ILE A 27 4.97 12.39 -9.23
C ILE A 27 5.18 11.82 -10.63
N ASP A 28 5.77 12.59 -11.53
CA ASP A 28 6.10 12.11 -12.87
C ASP A 28 7.41 11.31 -12.92
N ARG A 29 7.76 10.78 -14.09
CA ARG A 29 8.99 10.00 -14.30
C ARG A 29 10.28 10.79 -14.04
N SER A 30 10.24 12.11 -14.18
CA SER A 30 11.40 12.97 -13.90
C SER A 30 11.61 13.23 -12.40
N GLY A 31 10.67 12.79 -11.57
CA GLY A 31 10.66 13.08 -10.14
C GLY A 31 9.98 14.41 -9.81
N LYS A 32 9.36 15.08 -10.79
CA LYS A 32 8.62 16.32 -10.54
C LYS A 32 7.27 15.99 -9.92
N THR A 33 7.01 16.57 -8.75
CA THR A 33 5.70 16.51 -8.11
C THR A 33 4.67 17.22 -8.97
N ILE A 34 3.68 16.46 -9.45
CA ILE A 34 2.52 16.98 -10.19
C ILE A 34 1.46 17.49 -9.20
N TYR A 35 1.23 16.73 -8.13
CA TYR A 35 0.27 17.07 -7.07
C TYR A 35 0.78 16.53 -5.73
N ASN A 36 0.53 17.30 -4.67
CA ASN A 36 0.78 16.90 -3.29
C ASN A 36 -0.20 17.64 -2.39
N GLY A 37 -1.20 16.92 -1.90
CA GLY A 37 -2.25 17.46 -1.08
C GLY A 37 -2.64 16.51 0.03
N SER A 38 -3.16 17.09 1.10
CA SER A 38 -3.59 16.35 2.28
C SER A 38 -4.70 17.12 2.98
N ALA A 39 -5.68 16.40 3.52
CA ALA A 39 -6.77 16.99 4.29
C ALA A 39 -7.14 16.10 5.47
N GLY A 40 -7.77 16.69 6.49
CA GLY A 40 -8.21 15.99 7.68
C GLY A 40 -7.11 15.72 8.73
N LYS A 41 -7.41 14.82 9.65
CA LYS A 41 -6.67 14.58 10.91
C LYS A 41 -6.28 13.12 11.08
N ALA A 42 -5.19 12.87 11.77
CA ALA A 42 -4.64 11.51 11.94
C ALA A 42 -5.46 10.63 12.89
N THR A 43 -6.25 11.23 13.79
CA THR A 43 -7.04 10.51 14.80
C THR A 43 -8.43 11.13 14.98
N PHE A 44 -9.32 10.38 15.65
CA PHE A 44 -10.66 10.83 16.03
C PHE A 44 -10.64 11.96 17.08
N ASP A 45 -9.61 12.03 17.92
CA ASP A 45 -9.49 13.09 18.93
C ASP A 45 -9.01 14.38 18.26
N THR A 46 -9.98 15.21 17.90
CA THR A 46 -9.74 16.45 17.16
C THR A 46 -9.11 17.54 18.02
N GLN A 47 -9.04 17.40 19.35
CA GLN A 47 -8.49 18.42 20.24
C GLN A 47 -6.96 18.40 20.33
N ASN A 48 -6.33 17.24 20.08
CA ASN A 48 -4.88 17.07 20.27
C ASN A 48 -4.13 16.44 19.08
N THR A 49 -4.78 16.26 17.93
CA THR A 49 -4.15 15.57 16.80
C THR A 49 -3.69 16.51 15.68
N SER A 50 -2.50 16.24 15.16
CA SER A 50 -1.95 16.93 13.99
C SER A 50 -2.78 16.65 12.73
N VAL A 51 -2.84 17.65 11.86
CA VAL A 51 -3.30 17.51 10.47
C VAL A 51 -2.38 16.53 9.75
N VAL A 52 -2.95 15.60 8.98
CA VAL A 52 -2.14 14.66 8.20
C VAL A 52 -1.36 15.42 7.12
N ASN A 53 -0.14 14.98 6.84
CA ASN A 53 0.67 15.52 5.76
C ASN A 53 1.52 14.40 5.12
N GLN A 54 2.26 14.72 4.08
CA GLN A 54 3.11 13.78 3.34
C GLN A 54 4.15 13.01 4.19
N HIS A 55 4.47 13.49 5.39
CA HIS A 55 5.42 12.84 6.30
C HIS A 55 4.72 12.07 7.44
N SER A 56 3.40 12.05 7.46
CA SER A 56 2.64 11.24 8.41
C SER A 56 2.89 9.76 8.17
N LEU A 57 3.09 9.00 9.26
CA LEU A 57 3.23 7.56 9.20
C LEU A 57 1.87 6.92 8.94
N CYS A 58 1.78 6.11 7.89
CA CYS A 58 0.57 5.39 7.51
C CYS A 58 0.84 3.89 7.50
N TRP A 59 -0.16 3.10 7.91
CA TRP A 59 -0.13 1.67 7.67
C TRP A 59 -0.50 1.37 6.21
N ILE A 60 0.46 0.92 5.42
CA ILE A 60 0.30 0.75 3.95
C ILE A 60 -0.28 -0.62 3.54
N ALA A 61 -0.50 -1.53 4.50
CA ALA A 61 -1.09 -2.86 4.30
C ALA A 61 -0.57 -3.59 3.04
N SER A 62 -1.45 -3.93 2.09
CA SER A 62 -1.07 -4.68 0.89
C SER A 62 -0.14 -3.94 -0.07
N MET A 63 0.05 -2.61 0.05
CA MET A 63 1.04 -1.88 -0.76
C MET A 63 2.47 -2.40 -0.52
N THR A 64 2.72 -3.07 0.61
CA THR A 64 3.99 -3.75 0.90
C THR A 64 4.37 -4.76 -0.19
N LYS A 65 3.39 -5.37 -0.89
CA LYS A 65 3.66 -6.31 -1.99
C LYS A 65 4.54 -5.71 -3.08
N LEU A 66 4.39 -4.42 -3.38
CA LEU A 66 5.24 -3.76 -4.39
C LEU A 66 6.70 -3.71 -3.94
N ALA A 67 6.95 -3.32 -2.68
CA ALA A 67 8.30 -3.29 -2.13
C ALA A 67 8.92 -4.70 -2.07
N THR A 68 8.15 -5.71 -1.65
CA THR A 68 8.58 -7.11 -1.65
C THR A 68 8.90 -7.61 -3.06
N ALA A 69 8.05 -7.31 -4.06
CA ALA A 69 8.30 -7.70 -5.45
C ALA A 69 9.60 -7.09 -5.98
N VAL A 70 9.87 -5.81 -5.71
CA VAL A 70 11.14 -5.16 -6.08
C VAL A 70 12.32 -5.85 -5.41
N ALA A 71 12.22 -6.17 -4.11
CA ALA A 71 13.28 -6.88 -3.39
C ALA A 71 13.56 -8.27 -3.99
N VAL A 72 12.53 -9.02 -4.39
CA VAL A 72 12.69 -10.31 -5.08
C VAL A 72 13.34 -10.12 -6.46
N MET A 73 12.91 -9.13 -7.24
CA MET A 73 13.55 -8.85 -8.55
C MET A 73 15.02 -8.46 -8.40
N GLN A 74 15.40 -7.77 -7.33
CA GLN A 74 16.82 -7.50 -7.04
C GLN A 74 17.61 -8.79 -6.73
N LEU A 75 17.00 -9.81 -6.14
CA LEU A 75 17.62 -11.13 -5.95
C LEU A 75 17.73 -11.89 -7.28
N VAL A 76 16.75 -11.74 -8.16
CA VAL A 76 16.78 -12.28 -9.53
C VAL A 76 17.93 -11.67 -10.35
N GLU A 77 18.07 -10.34 -10.32
CA GLU A 77 19.18 -9.64 -11.00
C GLU A 77 20.56 -10.07 -10.49
N ARG A 78 20.66 -10.47 -9.22
CA ARG A 78 21.88 -11.00 -8.61
C ARG A 78 22.13 -12.49 -8.90
N GLY A 79 21.22 -13.16 -9.60
CA GLY A 79 21.27 -14.60 -9.84
C GLY A 79 21.14 -15.44 -8.57
N THR A 80 20.56 -14.88 -7.50
CA THR A 80 20.34 -15.60 -6.23
C THR A 80 19.15 -16.55 -6.31
N VAL A 81 18.13 -16.16 -7.08
CA VAL A 81 16.95 -16.96 -7.43
C VAL A 81 16.58 -16.67 -8.88
N SER A 82 15.88 -17.58 -9.54
CA SER A 82 15.21 -17.36 -10.83
C SER A 82 13.70 -17.21 -10.64
N LEU A 83 13.03 -16.57 -11.60
CA LEU A 83 11.57 -16.53 -11.62
C LEU A 83 10.93 -17.91 -11.83
N ASP A 84 11.66 -18.80 -12.48
CA ASP A 84 11.23 -20.17 -12.80
C ASP A 84 11.76 -21.21 -11.81
N ASP A 85 12.47 -20.79 -10.76
CA ASP A 85 12.94 -21.71 -9.73
C ASP A 85 11.77 -22.37 -9.02
N ASP A 86 11.97 -23.63 -8.64
CA ASP A 86 11.03 -24.30 -7.75
C ASP A 86 11.11 -23.67 -6.35
N ALA A 87 10.13 -22.84 -6.02
CA ALA A 87 10.06 -22.14 -4.74
C ALA A 87 10.08 -23.09 -3.53
N ARG A 88 9.73 -24.38 -3.70
CA ARG A 88 9.78 -25.41 -2.65
C ARG A 88 11.20 -25.72 -2.17
N GLU A 89 12.22 -25.41 -2.95
CA GLU A 89 13.62 -25.55 -2.53
C GLU A 89 14.03 -24.45 -1.53
N ILE A 90 13.33 -23.31 -1.55
CA ILE A 90 13.61 -22.13 -0.71
C ILE A 90 12.63 -22.07 0.48
N VAL A 91 11.36 -22.42 0.25
CA VAL A 91 10.28 -22.44 1.23
C VAL A 91 9.71 -23.86 1.30
N PRO A 92 10.34 -24.77 2.07
CA PRO A 92 9.97 -26.19 2.12
C PRO A 92 8.52 -26.45 2.53
N GLU A 93 7.90 -25.55 3.30
CA GLU A 93 6.51 -25.63 3.73
C GLU A 93 5.53 -25.62 2.55
N LEU A 94 5.94 -25.10 1.38
CA LEU A 94 5.14 -25.17 0.16
C LEU A 94 4.96 -26.61 -0.36
N ARG A 95 5.80 -27.56 0.06
CA ARG A 95 5.68 -28.98 -0.29
C ARG A 95 4.48 -29.66 0.37
N ASP A 96 4.06 -29.13 1.51
CA ASP A 96 2.97 -29.69 2.32
C ASP A 96 1.61 -29.08 1.96
N ILE A 97 1.56 -28.16 0.99
CA ILE A 97 0.30 -27.56 0.53
C ILE A 97 -0.49 -28.60 -0.29
N GLU A 98 -1.62 -29.02 0.27
CA GLU A 98 -2.57 -29.88 -0.44
C GLU A 98 -3.39 -29.08 -1.43
N VAL A 99 -3.58 -29.64 -2.62
CA VAL A 99 -4.51 -29.09 -3.61
C VAL A 99 -5.92 -29.50 -3.18
N PHE A 100 -6.75 -28.53 -2.85
CA PHE A 100 -8.17 -28.79 -2.60
C PHE A 100 -8.84 -29.27 -3.90
N ILE A 101 -9.34 -30.51 -3.90
CA ILE A 101 -10.10 -31.09 -5.02
C ILE A 101 -11.57 -31.13 -4.59
N ASP A 102 -12.36 -30.19 -5.08
CA ASP A 102 -13.79 -30.12 -4.76
C ASP A 102 -14.51 -31.37 -5.30
N GLY A 103 -15.19 -32.12 -4.42
CA GLY A 103 -16.11 -33.20 -4.82
C GLY A 103 -15.81 -34.66 -4.43
N HIS A 104 -14.72 -34.99 -3.71
CA HIS A 104 -14.52 -36.34 -3.17
C HIS A 104 -13.97 -36.37 -1.74
N GLY A 105 -14.88 -36.55 -0.76
CA GLY A 105 -14.65 -37.35 0.44
C GLY A 105 -14.20 -36.64 1.72
N ILE A 106 -15.17 -36.21 2.53
CA ILE A 106 -15.19 -36.49 3.98
C ILE A 106 -16.33 -37.46 4.22
#